data_AF-A0A9N9VHR3-F1
#
_entry.id   AF-A0A9N9VHR3-F1
#
_cell.length_a   1.000
_cell.length_b   1.000
_cell.length_c   1.000
_cell.angle_alpha   90.00
_cell.angle_beta   90.00
_cell.angle_gamma   90.00
#
_symmetry.space_group_name_H-M   'P 1'
#
loop_
_entity.id
_entity.type
_entity.pdbx_description
1 polymer ?
#
loop_
_entity_poly.entity_id
_entity_poly.type
_entity_poly.pdbx_seq_one_letter_code
_entity_poly.pdbx_strand_id
1 'polypeptide(L)'
;MDSAALSDLKEVSKLIRDNVDERLDQGLEMAVVDSFASHIRALTTHFTQTPDLVHDRLKIHLHDAWYTCIQAAKIIDSCDNLQEVIVSQLLAVRTLGPLQPVAGETASITFSDGYTLWSGLPLFAQDLAQEFASHHYKKGIFKREQQQNLAGFIGRLLSVGIYDGPAVCALSIFREALEVPRPLTQDPDSEEIPLEELLGLLGELINQTKYSLPILAGNHVAAPTTPSSYQHLSGLGELAIQAGNIPLSGYSPERWTFWLQRLMELSQCGVKNITDDAETFRSWLIEKQNMTGLLK
;
A
#
# COMPACT_ATOMS: atom_id res chain seq x y z
N MET A 1 28.58 9.25 15.10
CA MET A 1 27.45 9.72 15.92
C MET A 1 27.47 8.94 17.22
N ASP A 2 27.21 9.57 18.36
CA ASP A 2 27.23 8.87 19.65
C ASP A 2 26.06 7.86 19.72
N SER A 3 26.36 6.62 20.13
CA SER A 3 25.38 5.54 20.22
C SER A 3 24.22 5.90 21.15
N ALA A 4 24.48 6.73 22.17
CA ALA A 4 23.48 7.23 23.10
C ALA A 4 22.43 8.11 22.39
N ALA A 5 22.86 9.08 21.58
CA ALA A 5 21.94 10.00 20.91
C ALA A 5 21.03 9.31 19.86
N LEU A 6 21.48 8.19 19.27
CA LEU A 6 20.62 7.37 18.40
C LEU A 6 19.62 6.54 19.21
N SER A 7 20.01 6.09 20.41
CA SER A 7 19.14 5.36 21.33
C SER A 7 18.00 6.26 21.81
N ASP A 8 18.32 7.47 22.28
CA ASP A 8 17.33 8.45 22.74
C ASP A 8 16.32 8.77 21.63
N LEU A 9 16.78 8.91 20.38
CA LEU A 9 15.91 9.19 19.25
C LEU A 9 14.95 8.01 18.95
N LYS A 10 15.39 6.77 19.14
CA LYS A 10 14.52 5.58 19.00
C LYS A 10 13.46 5.52 20.10
N GLU A 11 13.81 5.94 21.33
CA GLU A 11 12.84 6.04 22.43
C GLU A 11 11.79 7.13 22.13
N VAL A 12 12.22 8.28 21.63
CA VAL A 12 11.30 9.35 21.18
C VAL A 12 10.40 8.88 20.04
N SER A 13 10.96 8.18 19.04
CA SER A 13 10.20 7.59 17.94
C SER A 13 9.11 6.63 18.45
N LYS A 14 9.45 5.78 19.42
CA LYS A 14 8.46 4.91 20.08
C LYS A 14 7.34 5.71 20.74
N LEU A 15 7.68 6.75 21.52
CA LEU A 15 6.68 7.60 22.18
C LEU A 15 5.77 8.31 21.17
N ILE A 16 6.31 8.73 20.02
CA ILE A 16 5.51 9.34 18.93
C ILE A 16 4.49 8.32 18.40
N ARG A 17 4.92 7.08 18.15
CA ARG A 17 4.03 6.02 17.63
C ARG A 17 2.97 5.63 18.64
N ASP A 18 3.35 5.44 19.90
CA ASP A 18 2.42 5.14 20.99
C ASP A 18 1.36 6.28 21.12
N ASN A 19 1.76 7.54 20.94
CA ASN A 19 0.84 8.67 20.96
C ASN A 19 -0.09 8.73 19.74
N VAL A 20 0.37 8.31 18.56
CA VAL A 20 -0.48 8.17 17.36
C VAL A 20 -1.56 7.14 17.63
N ASP A 21 -1.17 5.96 18.13
CA ASP A 21 -2.10 4.86 18.40
C ASP A 21 -3.14 5.28 19.45
N GLU A 22 -2.71 5.90 20.55
CA GLU A 22 -3.60 6.42 21.59
C GLU A 22 -4.62 7.42 21.04
N ARG A 23 -4.19 8.35 20.18
CA ARG A 23 -5.10 9.34 19.57
C ARG A 23 -6.11 8.71 18.64
N LEU A 24 -5.70 7.72 17.86
CA LEU A 24 -6.60 6.98 16.98
C LEU A 24 -7.62 6.18 17.79
N ASP A 25 -7.21 5.55 18.88
CA ASP A 25 -8.12 4.85 19.80
C ASP A 25 -9.13 5.80 20.48
N GLN A 26 -8.77 7.08 20.64
CA GLN A 26 -9.65 8.12 21.17
C GLN A 26 -10.56 8.77 20.11
N GLY A 27 -10.49 8.36 18.84
CA GLY A 27 -11.26 8.98 17.75
C GLY A 27 -10.80 10.39 17.41
N LEU A 28 -9.48 10.64 17.46
CA LEU A 28 -8.86 11.93 17.14
C LEU A 28 -8.15 11.88 15.77
N GLU A 29 -8.79 11.31 14.76
CA GLU A 29 -8.21 11.05 13.44
C GLU A 29 -7.74 12.34 12.76
N MET A 30 -8.54 13.41 12.82
CA MET A 30 -8.17 14.70 12.24
C MET A 30 -6.88 15.27 12.86
N ALA A 31 -6.70 15.12 14.18
CA ALA A 31 -5.50 15.57 14.86
C ALA A 31 -4.26 14.75 14.44
N VAL A 32 -4.43 13.47 14.14
CA VAL A 32 -3.37 12.61 13.60
C VAL A 32 -3.01 13.02 12.18
N VAL A 33 -4.00 13.31 11.33
CA VAL A 33 -3.79 13.83 9.97
C VAL A 33 -3.06 15.18 9.99
N ASP A 34 -3.45 16.10 10.87
CA ASP A 34 -2.77 17.39 11.05
C ASP A 34 -1.34 17.23 11.58
N SER A 35 -1.11 16.25 12.45
CA SER A 35 0.21 15.89 12.95
C SER A 35 1.11 15.40 11.82
N PHE A 36 0.60 14.53 10.95
CA PHE A 36 1.33 14.06 9.76
C PHE A 36 1.74 15.22 8.85
N ALA A 37 0.80 16.12 8.52
CA ALA A 37 1.08 17.31 7.72
C ALA A 37 2.15 18.21 8.35
N SER A 38 2.09 18.38 9.66
CA SER A 38 3.04 19.20 10.42
C SER A 38 4.43 18.55 10.47
N HIS A 39 4.50 17.23 10.61
CA HIS A 39 5.75 16.47 10.60
C HIS A 39 6.46 16.56 9.25
N ILE A 40 5.72 16.39 8.15
CA ILE A 40 6.23 16.55 6.79
C ILE A 40 6.81 17.95 6.56
N ARG A 41 6.10 19.00 7.00
CA ARG A 41 6.58 20.40 6.90
C ARG A 41 7.86 20.59 7.70
N ALA A 42 7.89 20.10 8.95
CA ALA A 42 9.08 20.18 9.79
C ALA A 42 10.28 19.47 9.12
N LEU A 43 10.10 18.25 8.60
CA LEU A 43 11.14 17.52 7.89
C LEU A 43 11.68 18.30 6.68
N THR A 44 10.78 18.89 5.90
CA THR A 44 11.14 19.72 4.74
C THR A 44 11.96 20.95 5.15
N THR A 45 11.51 21.69 6.17
CA THR A 45 12.23 22.86 6.69
C THR A 45 13.57 22.48 7.28
N HIS A 46 13.62 21.42 8.08
CA HIS A 46 14.86 20.95 8.69
C HIS A 46 15.88 20.49 7.66
N PHE A 47 15.47 19.75 6.63
CA PHE A 47 16.37 19.30 5.57
C PHE A 47 16.98 20.47 4.79
N THR A 48 16.18 21.50 4.50
CA THR A 48 16.62 22.67 3.72
C THR A 48 17.52 23.62 4.53
N GLN A 49 17.31 23.71 5.85
CA GLN A 49 18.01 24.64 6.74
C GLN A 49 19.19 24.02 7.50
N THR A 50 19.21 22.71 7.68
CA THR A 50 20.24 22.01 8.47
C THR A 50 20.76 20.80 7.67
N PRO A 51 21.71 21.02 6.73
CA PRO A 51 22.25 19.95 5.87
C PRO A 51 22.97 18.84 6.66
N ASP A 52 23.40 19.13 7.89
CA ASP A 52 24.13 18.22 8.78
C ASP A 52 23.24 17.17 9.47
N LEU A 53 21.95 17.07 9.09
CA LEU A 53 21.12 15.97 9.57
C LEU A 53 21.73 14.64 9.13
N VAL A 54 22.33 13.96 10.11
CA VAL A 54 22.86 12.61 9.93
C VAL A 54 21.74 11.75 9.35
N HIS A 55 22.03 11.14 8.20
CA HIS A 55 21.11 10.33 7.40
C HIS A 55 20.21 9.40 8.24
N ASP A 56 20.73 8.80 9.31
CA ASP A 56 19.99 7.91 10.21
C ASP A 56 18.87 8.59 11.01
N ARG A 57 19.04 9.87 11.38
CA ARG A 57 17.98 10.64 12.07
C ARG A 57 16.83 10.93 11.13
N LEU A 58 17.14 11.33 9.90
CA LEU A 58 16.15 11.61 8.87
C LEU A 58 15.32 10.35 8.55
N LYS A 59 15.98 9.17 8.49
CA LYS A 59 15.29 7.88 8.34
C LYS A 59 14.27 7.63 9.45
N ILE A 60 14.64 7.83 10.72
CA ILE A 60 13.73 7.60 11.85
C ILE A 60 12.49 8.47 11.73
N HIS A 61 12.66 9.77 11.45
CA HIS A 61 11.54 10.67 11.28
C HIS A 61 10.66 10.34 10.07
N LEU A 62 11.26 9.89 8.95
CA LEU A 62 10.48 9.40 7.81
C LEU A 62 9.63 8.18 8.17
N HIS A 63 10.22 7.19 8.84
CA HIS A 63 9.47 6.03 9.31
C HIS A 63 8.33 6.40 10.25
N ASP A 64 8.52 7.40 11.12
CA ASP A 64 7.46 7.88 12.01
C ASP A 64 6.35 8.63 11.25
N ALA A 65 6.70 9.38 10.20
CA ALA A 65 5.71 10.01 9.31
C ALA A 65 4.90 8.97 8.53
N TRP A 66 5.55 7.95 7.97
CA TRP A 66 4.89 6.84 7.26
C TRP A 66 4.03 6.00 8.19
N TYR A 67 4.54 5.69 9.39
CA TYR A 67 3.74 5.04 10.43
C TYR A 67 2.45 5.82 10.69
N THR A 68 2.56 7.14 10.91
CA THR A 68 1.41 7.99 11.22
C THR A 68 0.32 7.90 10.13
N CYS A 69 0.68 8.03 8.85
CA CYS A 69 -0.31 7.98 7.79
C CYS A 69 -0.87 6.57 7.53
N ILE A 70 -0.05 5.52 7.68
CA ILE A 70 -0.49 4.12 7.55
C ILE A 70 -1.45 3.75 8.68
N GLN A 71 -1.16 4.11 9.93
CA GLN A 71 -2.07 3.87 11.06
C GLN A 71 -3.39 4.62 10.87
N ALA A 72 -3.32 5.91 10.49
CA ALA A 72 -4.53 6.68 10.21
C ALA A 72 -5.37 6.05 9.10
N ALA A 73 -4.75 5.58 8.01
CA ALA A 73 -5.43 4.92 6.91
C ALA A 73 -6.13 3.60 7.27
N LYS A 74 -5.70 2.92 8.35
CA LYS A 74 -6.40 1.73 8.85
C LYS A 74 -7.67 2.10 9.64
N ILE A 75 -7.67 3.24 10.31
CA ILE A 75 -8.78 3.62 11.21
C ILE A 75 -9.84 4.44 10.49
N ILE A 76 -9.41 5.38 9.64
CA ILE A 76 -10.30 6.23 8.86
C ILE A 76 -10.99 5.37 7.79
N ASP A 77 -12.32 5.43 7.76
CA ASP A 77 -13.15 4.75 6.78
C ASP A 77 -12.69 5.05 5.34
N SER A 78 -12.68 4.03 4.48
CA SER A 78 -12.20 4.18 3.10
C SER A 78 -12.97 5.20 2.27
N CYS A 79 -14.22 5.49 2.63
CA CYS A 79 -15.09 6.48 1.99
C CYS A 79 -15.01 7.86 2.65
N ASP A 80 -14.33 8.00 3.79
CA ASP A 80 -14.15 9.28 4.46
C ASP A 80 -13.15 10.17 3.69
N ASN A 81 -13.49 11.46 3.58
CA ASN A 81 -12.66 12.48 2.95
C ASN A 81 -11.31 12.69 3.66
N LEU A 82 -11.17 12.32 4.93
CA LEU A 82 -9.89 12.38 5.64
C LEU A 82 -8.83 11.48 4.98
N GLN A 83 -9.19 10.34 4.39
CA GLN A 83 -8.24 9.57 3.59
C GLN A 83 -7.78 10.37 2.36
N GLU A 84 -8.67 11.12 1.70
CA GLU A 84 -8.31 11.98 0.57
C GLU A 84 -7.37 13.12 0.97
N VAL A 85 -7.53 13.65 2.19
CA VAL A 85 -6.60 14.64 2.74
C VAL A 85 -5.20 14.05 2.88
N ILE A 86 -5.05 12.84 3.42
CA ILE A 86 -3.74 12.16 3.52
C ILE A 86 -3.13 11.94 2.13
N VAL A 87 -3.91 11.43 1.17
CA VAL A 87 -3.44 11.18 -0.21
C VAL A 87 -2.99 12.48 -0.88
N SER A 88 -3.73 13.56 -0.68
CA SER A 88 -3.41 14.88 -1.22
C SER A 88 -2.12 15.45 -0.62
N GLN A 89 -1.89 15.24 0.68
CA GLN A 89 -0.65 15.62 1.34
C GLN A 89 0.54 14.83 0.80
N LEU A 90 0.42 13.51 0.63
CA LEU A 90 1.48 12.69 0.02
C LEU A 90 1.79 13.15 -1.41
N LEU A 91 0.76 13.47 -2.20
CA LEU A 91 0.93 14.01 -3.54
C LEU A 91 1.63 15.37 -3.52
N ALA A 92 1.19 16.29 -2.65
CA ALA A 92 1.80 17.61 -2.50
C ALA A 92 3.29 17.51 -2.14
N VAL A 93 3.64 16.61 -1.22
CA VAL A 93 5.05 16.34 -0.88
C VAL A 93 5.82 15.85 -2.09
N ARG A 94 5.29 14.88 -2.82
CA ARG A 94 5.94 14.37 -4.04
C ARG A 94 6.15 15.45 -5.10
N THR A 95 5.23 16.43 -5.21
CA THR A 95 5.39 17.55 -6.15
C THR A 95 6.51 18.52 -5.79
N LEU A 96 7.01 18.50 -4.54
CA LEU A 96 8.20 19.29 -4.16
C LEU A 96 9.46 18.81 -4.88
N GLY A 97 9.47 17.56 -5.38
CA GLY A 97 10.59 16.98 -6.11
C GLY A 97 11.85 16.81 -5.25
N PRO A 98 13.01 16.52 -5.86
CA PRO A 98 14.26 16.36 -5.13
C PRO A 98 14.66 17.69 -4.47
N LEU A 99 14.61 17.75 -3.14
CA LEU A 99 15.06 18.93 -2.42
C LEU A 99 16.57 19.09 -2.50
N GLN A 100 17.03 20.32 -2.71
CA GLN A 100 18.44 20.70 -2.65
C GLN A 100 18.71 21.46 -1.33
N PRO A 101 19.78 21.13 -0.59
CA PRO A 101 20.22 21.95 0.53
C PRO A 101 20.57 23.37 0.07
N VAL A 102 20.27 24.38 0.89
CA VAL A 102 20.52 25.81 0.54
C VAL A 102 22.02 26.16 0.49
N ALA A 103 22.87 25.38 1.16
CA ALA A 103 24.32 25.57 1.14
C ALA A 103 24.94 24.78 -0.03
N GLY A 104 25.48 25.51 -1.01
CA GLY A 104 25.93 25.05 -2.33
C GLY A 104 27.01 23.97 -2.45
N GLU A 105 27.14 23.03 -1.52
CA GLU A 105 27.98 21.84 -1.67
C GLU A 105 27.16 20.55 -1.69
N THR A 106 27.25 19.92 -2.86
CA THR A 106 26.75 18.63 -3.33
C THR A 106 26.70 17.48 -2.31
N ALA A 107 25.48 17.02 -2.00
CA ALA A 107 25.04 15.63 -2.20
C ALA A 107 23.53 15.54 -1.92
N SER A 108 22.75 15.16 -2.93
CA SER A 108 21.37 14.74 -2.66
C SER A 108 21.42 13.49 -1.78
N ILE A 109 20.70 13.49 -0.65
CA ILE A 109 20.62 12.31 0.21
C ILE A 109 19.77 11.26 -0.51
N THR A 110 20.41 10.20 -0.98
CA THR A 110 19.75 9.01 -1.54
C THR A 110 19.51 7.99 -0.44
N PHE A 111 18.30 7.47 -0.36
CA PHE A 111 17.88 6.44 0.59
C PHE A 111 18.13 5.04 0.02
N SER A 112 17.92 4.01 0.85
CA SER A 112 18.20 2.61 0.49
C SER A 112 17.34 2.08 -0.65
N ASP A 113 16.21 2.73 -0.94
CA ASP A 113 15.31 2.47 -2.07
C ASP A 113 15.70 3.24 -3.33
N GLY A 114 16.78 4.03 -3.30
CA GLY A 114 17.28 4.80 -4.43
C GLY A 114 16.59 6.15 -4.62
N TYR A 115 15.58 6.49 -3.80
CA TYR A 115 14.94 7.80 -3.88
C TYR A 115 15.72 8.87 -3.12
N THR A 116 15.54 10.12 -3.53
CA THR A 116 15.97 11.28 -2.77
C THR A 116 14.78 11.88 -2.03
N LEU A 117 15.04 12.75 -1.05
CA LEU A 117 13.96 13.31 -0.24
C LEU A 117 12.90 13.97 -1.13
N TRP A 118 11.67 13.47 -1.02
CA TRP A 118 10.46 13.80 -1.78
C TRP A 118 10.41 13.41 -3.27
N SER A 119 11.53 13.01 -3.88
CA SER A 119 11.53 12.44 -5.23
C SER A 119 11.11 10.95 -5.20
N GLY A 120 9.88 10.65 -4.77
CA GLY A 120 9.37 9.27 -4.74
C GLY A 120 8.92 8.75 -3.38
N LEU A 121 8.83 9.60 -2.35
CA LEU A 121 8.42 9.23 -0.99
C LEU A 121 9.34 8.14 -0.39
N PRO A 122 10.61 8.48 -0.11
CA PRO A 122 11.59 7.48 0.31
C PRO A 122 11.16 6.71 1.54
N LEU A 123 11.39 5.40 1.54
CA LEU A 123 11.06 4.40 2.57
C LEU A 123 9.57 4.10 2.72
N PHE A 124 8.68 4.87 2.09
CA PHE A 124 7.24 4.66 2.20
C PHE A 124 6.82 3.29 1.66
N ALA A 125 7.36 2.90 0.50
CA ALA A 125 7.08 1.60 -0.11
C ALA A 125 7.49 0.43 0.80
N GLN A 126 8.64 0.56 1.46
CA GLN A 126 9.13 -0.42 2.42
C GLN A 126 8.22 -0.54 3.64
N ASP A 127 7.83 0.59 4.23
CA ASP A 127 7.00 0.60 5.44
C ASP A 127 5.59 0.07 5.16
N LEU A 128 5.01 0.44 4.01
CA LEU A 128 3.70 -0.07 3.59
C LEU A 128 3.75 -1.57 3.30
N ALA A 129 4.78 -2.04 2.59
CA ALA A 129 4.95 -3.48 2.33
C ALA A 129 5.21 -4.28 3.61
N GLN A 130 5.95 -3.70 4.57
CA GLN A 130 6.19 -4.30 5.88
C GLN A 130 4.88 -4.47 6.67
N GLU A 131 4.03 -3.45 6.69
CA GLU A 131 2.71 -3.50 7.34
C GLU A 131 1.86 -4.62 6.73
N PHE A 132 1.88 -4.74 5.40
CA PHE A 132 1.16 -5.79 4.67
C PHE A 132 1.65 -7.19 5.00
N ALA A 133 2.96 -7.44 4.83
CA ALA A 133 3.55 -8.75 5.07
C ALA A 133 3.42 -9.21 6.52
N SER A 134 3.50 -8.28 7.47
CA SER A 134 3.58 -8.63 8.88
C SER A 134 2.21 -8.89 9.52
N HIS A 135 1.16 -8.21 9.04
CA HIS A 135 -0.10 -8.11 9.78
C HIS A 135 -1.36 -8.28 8.94
N HIS A 136 -1.36 -7.88 7.67
CA HIS A 136 -2.60 -7.68 6.92
C HIS A 136 -3.41 -8.98 6.68
N TYR A 137 -2.74 -10.13 6.56
CA TYR A 137 -3.43 -11.43 6.37
C TYR A 137 -3.46 -12.30 7.63
N LYS A 138 -3.10 -11.76 8.80
CA LYS A 138 -3.10 -12.52 10.06
C LYS A 138 -4.39 -12.28 10.83
N LYS A 139 -5.12 -13.36 11.08
CA LYS A 139 -6.35 -13.36 11.89
C LYS A 139 -6.09 -12.78 13.27
N GLY A 140 -7.00 -11.95 13.76
CA GLY A 140 -6.96 -11.37 15.10
C GLY A 140 -5.96 -10.23 15.32
N ILE A 141 -5.15 -9.87 14.32
CA ILE A 141 -4.27 -8.70 14.39
C ILE A 141 -5.04 -7.43 14.00
N PHE A 142 -5.74 -7.46 12.87
CA PHE A 142 -6.59 -6.36 12.41
C PHE A 142 -8.05 -6.78 12.39
N LYS A 143 -8.92 -5.80 12.64
CA LYS A 143 -10.34 -5.93 12.34
C LYS A 143 -10.55 -5.90 10.83
N ARG A 144 -11.63 -6.51 10.35
CA ARG A 144 -11.98 -6.54 8.93
C ARG A 144 -12.06 -5.13 8.33
N GLU A 145 -12.67 -4.20 9.07
CA GLU A 145 -12.82 -2.82 8.66
C GLU A 145 -11.44 -2.15 8.46
N GLN A 146 -10.47 -2.46 9.32
CA GLN A 146 -9.12 -1.89 9.21
C GLN A 146 -8.38 -2.40 7.96
N GLN A 147 -8.56 -3.68 7.61
CA GLN A 147 -7.99 -4.24 6.38
C GLN A 147 -8.65 -3.60 5.15
N GLN A 148 -9.98 -3.45 5.16
CA GLN A 148 -10.73 -2.80 4.08
C GLN A 148 -10.30 -1.34 3.92
N ASN A 149 -10.25 -0.57 5.00
CA ASN A 149 -9.82 0.84 5.00
C ASN A 149 -8.44 1.02 4.38
N LEU A 150 -7.50 0.13 4.72
CA LEU A 150 -6.15 0.17 4.16
C LEU A 150 -6.11 -0.24 2.69
N ALA A 151 -6.92 -1.23 2.27
CA ALA A 151 -7.06 -1.61 0.87
C ALA A 151 -7.63 -0.46 0.02
N GLY A 152 -8.63 0.25 0.54
CA GLY A 152 -9.17 1.46 -0.07
C GLY A 152 -8.13 2.56 -0.19
N PHE A 153 -7.37 2.82 0.87
CA PHE A 153 -6.28 3.79 0.86
C PHE A 153 -5.22 3.47 -0.22
N ILE A 154 -4.82 2.20 -0.36
CA ILE A 154 -3.93 1.75 -1.44
C ILE A 154 -4.54 2.07 -2.81
N GLY A 155 -5.82 1.77 -3.00
CA GLY A 155 -6.49 2.08 -4.25
C GLY A 155 -6.49 3.57 -4.57
N ARG A 156 -6.71 4.43 -3.56
CA ARG A 156 -6.64 5.89 -3.70
C ARG A 156 -5.23 6.35 -4.10
N LEU A 157 -4.18 5.81 -3.47
CA LEU A 157 -2.79 6.11 -3.84
C LEU A 157 -2.48 5.74 -5.29
N LEU A 158 -2.91 4.55 -5.73
CA LEU A 158 -2.77 4.11 -7.12
C LEU A 158 -3.52 5.05 -8.07
N SER A 159 -4.71 5.54 -7.69
CA SER A 159 -5.54 6.42 -8.52
C SER A 159 -4.89 7.78 -8.81
N VAL A 160 -3.98 8.24 -7.94
CA VAL A 160 -3.22 9.49 -8.10
C VAL A 160 -1.79 9.27 -8.59
N GLY A 161 -1.45 8.04 -9.00
CA GLY A 161 -0.16 7.71 -9.59
C GLY A 161 0.97 7.45 -8.60
N ILE A 162 0.67 7.23 -7.31
CA ILE A 162 1.66 6.76 -6.32
C ILE A 162 1.70 5.23 -6.41
N TYR A 163 2.63 4.71 -7.20
CA TYR A 163 2.70 3.29 -7.53
C TYR A 163 3.68 2.49 -6.66
N ASP A 164 4.84 3.05 -6.31
CA ASP A 164 5.86 2.29 -5.59
C ASP A 164 5.45 2.02 -4.14
N GLY A 165 5.34 0.75 -3.77
CA GLY A 165 4.68 0.27 -2.55
C GLY A 165 3.23 -0.15 -2.78
N PRO A 166 2.29 0.78 -3.03
CA PRO A 166 0.86 0.47 -3.22
C PRO A 166 0.60 -0.58 -4.29
N ALA A 167 1.36 -0.58 -5.40
CA ALA A 167 1.18 -1.55 -6.47
C ALA A 167 1.60 -2.97 -6.04
N VAL A 168 2.61 -3.12 -5.17
CA VAL A 168 2.95 -4.42 -4.58
C VAL A 168 1.85 -4.90 -3.63
N CYS A 169 1.33 -4.01 -2.80
CA CYS A 169 0.27 -4.37 -1.86
C CYS A 169 -1.03 -4.75 -2.60
N ALA A 170 -1.37 -4.03 -3.67
CA ALA A 170 -2.47 -4.39 -4.55
C ALA A 170 -2.27 -5.76 -5.21
N LEU A 171 -1.08 -6.04 -5.77
CA LEU A 171 -0.76 -7.39 -6.28
C LEU A 171 -0.93 -8.47 -5.22
N SER A 172 -0.53 -8.19 -3.98
CA SER A 172 -0.72 -9.13 -2.87
C SER A 172 -2.20 -9.44 -2.63
N ILE A 173 -3.08 -8.44 -2.66
CA ILE A 173 -4.54 -8.64 -2.51
C ILE A 173 -5.09 -9.49 -3.66
N PHE A 174 -4.73 -9.17 -4.91
CA PHE A 174 -5.12 -9.98 -6.08
C PHE A 174 -4.60 -11.42 -5.98
N ARG A 175 -3.34 -11.60 -5.61
CA ARG A 175 -2.70 -12.91 -5.43
C ARG A 175 -3.46 -13.72 -4.39
N GLU A 176 -3.69 -13.16 -3.21
CA GLU A 176 -4.34 -13.88 -2.12
C GLU A 176 -5.80 -14.24 -2.44
N ALA A 177 -6.53 -13.35 -3.12
CA ALA A 177 -7.92 -13.59 -3.49
C ALA A 177 -8.08 -14.55 -4.68
N LEU A 178 -7.22 -14.46 -5.70
CA LEU A 178 -7.47 -15.10 -7.00
C LEU A 178 -6.43 -16.16 -7.39
N GLU A 179 -5.25 -16.16 -6.79
CA GLU A 179 -4.15 -17.05 -7.20
C GLU A 179 -3.76 -18.07 -6.12
N VAL A 180 -4.24 -17.91 -4.89
CA VAL A 180 -4.00 -18.85 -3.79
C VAL A 180 -5.28 -19.63 -3.51
N PRO A 181 -5.21 -20.97 -3.35
CA PRO A 181 -6.35 -21.75 -2.89
C PRO A 181 -6.80 -21.27 -1.51
N ARG A 182 -8.07 -20.92 -1.36
CA ARG A 182 -8.65 -20.43 -0.11
C ARG A 182 -9.98 -21.13 0.18
N PRO A 183 -10.34 -21.36 1.45
CA PRO A 183 -11.69 -21.78 1.80
C PRO A 183 -12.68 -20.69 1.37
N LEU A 184 -13.82 -21.09 0.80
CA LEU A 184 -14.80 -20.12 0.28
C LEU A 184 -15.34 -19.22 1.40
N THR A 185 -15.75 -19.83 2.52
CA THR A 185 -16.34 -19.18 3.68
C THR A 185 -15.53 -19.49 4.93
N GLN A 186 -15.80 -18.78 6.03
CA GLN A 186 -15.10 -19.01 7.30
C GLN A 186 -15.21 -20.47 7.74
N ASP A 187 -14.06 -21.10 7.90
CA ASP A 187 -13.90 -22.38 8.58
C ASP A 187 -13.47 -22.09 10.04
N PRO A 188 -14.21 -22.54 11.07
CA PRO A 188 -13.84 -22.35 12.47
C PRO A 188 -12.47 -22.95 12.83
N ASP A 189 -12.06 -24.01 12.15
CA ASP A 189 -10.83 -24.75 12.44
C ASP A 189 -9.63 -24.24 11.61
N SER A 190 -9.85 -23.26 10.73
CA SER A 190 -8.82 -22.65 9.90
C SER A 190 -8.39 -21.26 10.41
N GLU A 191 -7.08 -21.06 10.43
CA GLU A 191 -6.45 -19.75 10.65
C GLU A 191 -6.36 -18.93 9.35
N GLU A 192 -6.76 -19.50 8.22
CA GLU A 192 -6.76 -18.81 6.94
C GLU A 192 -7.93 -17.83 6.82
N ILE A 193 -7.67 -16.68 6.19
CA ILE A 193 -8.72 -15.74 5.81
C ILE A 193 -9.53 -16.36 4.67
N PRO A 194 -10.86 -16.45 4.79
CA PRO A 194 -11.71 -17.01 3.76
C PRO A 194 -11.77 -16.11 2.53
N LEU A 195 -12.07 -16.71 1.38
CA LEU A 195 -12.17 -16.01 0.10
C LEU A 195 -13.21 -14.89 0.13
N GLU A 196 -14.35 -15.08 0.80
CA GLU A 196 -15.37 -14.05 0.99
C GLU A 196 -14.78 -12.74 1.57
N GLU A 197 -13.90 -12.84 2.57
CA GLU A 197 -13.28 -11.67 3.17
C GLU A 197 -12.26 -11.02 2.24
N LEU A 198 -11.45 -11.83 1.54
CA LEU A 198 -10.47 -11.35 0.57
C LEU A 198 -11.13 -10.66 -0.64
N LEU A 199 -12.29 -11.14 -1.09
CA LEU A 199 -13.10 -10.47 -2.10
C LEU A 199 -13.62 -9.12 -1.61
N GLY A 200 -14.01 -9.02 -0.33
CA GLY A 200 -14.32 -7.73 0.29
C GLY A 200 -13.15 -6.73 0.25
N LEU A 201 -11.91 -7.19 0.52
CA LEU A 201 -10.71 -6.35 0.40
C LEU A 201 -10.44 -5.93 -1.04
N LEU A 202 -10.59 -6.87 -1.98
CA LEU A 202 -10.43 -6.62 -3.41
C LEU A 202 -11.45 -5.58 -3.90
N GLY A 203 -12.70 -5.68 -3.45
CA GLY A 203 -13.77 -4.73 -3.74
C GLY A 203 -13.41 -3.31 -3.31
N GLU A 204 -12.92 -3.16 -2.08
CA GLU A 204 -12.55 -1.85 -1.56
C GLU A 204 -11.35 -1.26 -2.31
N LEU A 205 -10.35 -2.08 -2.63
CA LEU A 205 -9.23 -1.69 -3.48
C LEU A 205 -9.71 -1.18 -4.84
N ILE A 206 -10.48 -1.98 -5.60
CA ILE A 206 -10.83 -1.64 -6.98
C ILE A 206 -11.73 -0.41 -7.07
N ASN A 207 -12.63 -0.21 -6.10
CA ASN A 207 -13.52 0.96 -6.02
C ASN A 207 -12.74 2.27 -6.05
N GLN A 208 -11.55 2.27 -5.44
CA GLN A 208 -10.72 3.47 -5.33
C GLN A 208 -9.68 3.61 -6.46
N THR A 209 -9.26 2.51 -7.12
CA THR A 209 -8.15 2.52 -8.11
C THR A 209 -8.44 3.26 -9.42
N LYS A 210 -9.70 3.58 -9.72
CA LYS A 210 -10.16 4.21 -10.98
C LYS A 210 -9.69 3.44 -12.22
N TYR A 211 -8.64 3.91 -12.91
CA TYR A 211 -8.11 3.33 -14.15
C TYR A 211 -6.68 2.78 -14.01
N SER A 212 -6.09 2.88 -12.82
CA SER A 212 -4.66 2.64 -12.64
C SER A 212 -4.26 1.18 -12.86
N LEU A 213 -5.07 0.22 -12.39
CA LEU A 213 -4.72 -1.21 -12.49
C LEU A 213 -4.61 -1.71 -13.95
N PRO A 214 -5.57 -1.44 -14.87
CA PRO A 214 -5.40 -1.84 -16.27
C PRO A 214 -4.23 -1.14 -16.97
N ILE A 215 -3.92 0.11 -16.59
CA ILE A 215 -2.73 0.82 -17.11
C ILE A 215 -1.45 0.12 -16.66
N LEU A 216 -1.37 -0.31 -15.40
CA LEU A 216 -0.21 -1.07 -14.89
C LEU A 216 -0.05 -2.41 -15.61
N ALA A 217 -1.16 -3.13 -15.81
CA ALA A 217 -1.16 -4.41 -16.54
C ALA A 217 -0.76 -4.27 -18.00
N GLY A 218 -1.36 -3.33 -18.73
CA GLY A 218 -1.08 -3.12 -20.16
C GLY A 218 0.35 -2.66 -20.46
N ASN A 219 0.99 -1.97 -19.50
CA ASN A 219 2.38 -1.53 -19.64
C ASN A 219 3.41 -2.56 -19.16
N HIS A 220 3.00 -3.79 -18.81
CA HIS A 220 3.87 -4.82 -18.25
C HIS A 220 4.73 -4.30 -17.10
N VAL A 221 4.12 -3.54 -16.18
CA VAL A 221 4.87 -2.95 -15.06
C VAL A 221 5.40 -4.09 -14.20
N ALA A 222 6.73 -4.24 -14.24
CA ALA A 222 7.45 -5.17 -13.39
C ALA A 222 7.09 -4.94 -11.93
N ALA A 223 7.19 -5.99 -11.11
CA ALA A 223 7.05 -5.82 -9.66
C ALA A 223 7.96 -4.66 -9.20
N PRO A 224 7.40 -3.62 -8.55
CA PRO A 224 8.20 -2.52 -8.03
C PRO A 224 9.38 -3.04 -7.21
N THR A 225 10.49 -2.29 -7.21
CA THR A 225 11.73 -2.60 -6.49
C THR A 225 11.51 -2.55 -4.98
N THR A 226 10.78 -3.53 -4.48
CA THR A 226 10.65 -3.80 -3.06
C THR A 226 11.89 -4.53 -2.57
N PRO A 227 12.32 -4.28 -1.32
CA PRO A 227 13.38 -5.06 -0.69
C PRO A 227 13.13 -6.57 -0.88
N SER A 228 14.21 -7.35 -1.04
CA SER A 228 14.13 -8.80 -1.29
C SER A 228 13.25 -9.55 -0.28
N SER A 229 13.15 -9.05 0.95
CA SER A 229 12.27 -9.58 1.99
C SER A 229 10.78 -9.57 1.64
N TYR A 230 10.34 -8.71 0.71
CA TYR A 230 8.93 -8.51 0.37
C TYR A 230 8.58 -8.94 -1.06
N GLN A 231 9.52 -9.54 -1.81
CA GLN A 231 9.27 -10.00 -3.18
C GLN A 231 8.10 -11.00 -3.28
N HIS A 232 7.87 -11.78 -2.22
CA HIS A 232 6.78 -12.74 -2.12
C HIS A 232 5.39 -12.10 -2.26
N LEU A 233 5.21 -10.82 -1.90
CA LEU A 233 3.95 -10.09 -2.06
C LEU A 233 3.58 -9.84 -3.53
N SER A 234 4.58 -9.74 -4.40
CA SER A 234 4.40 -9.42 -5.83
C SER A 234 4.49 -10.64 -6.76
N GLY A 235 4.91 -11.78 -6.23
CA GLY A 235 5.04 -13.05 -6.95
C GLY A 235 3.69 -13.65 -7.34
N LEU A 236 3.72 -14.80 -8.00
CA LEU A 236 2.52 -15.56 -8.35
C LEU A 236 2.00 -16.41 -7.16
N GLY A 237 0.70 -16.61 -7.09
CA GLY A 237 0.07 -17.63 -6.25
C GLY A 237 0.10 -19.01 -6.88
N GLU A 238 -0.21 -20.04 -6.10
CA GLU A 238 -0.13 -21.44 -6.50
C GLU A 238 -0.96 -21.75 -7.76
N LEU A 239 -2.20 -21.26 -7.84
CA LEU A 239 -3.09 -21.49 -8.99
C LEU A 239 -2.55 -20.83 -10.26
N ALA A 240 -1.95 -19.65 -10.14
CA ALA A 240 -1.33 -18.94 -11.26
C ALA A 240 -0.06 -19.66 -11.75
N ILE A 241 0.75 -20.19 -10.82
CA ILE A 241 1.92 -21.03 -11.15
C ILE A 241 1.48 -22.29 -11.90
N GLN A 242 0.43 -22.97 -11.42
CA GLN A 242 -0.10 -24.18 -12.05
C GLN A 242 -0.64 -23.92 -13.47
N ALA A 243 -1.12 -22.71 -13.76
CA ALA A 243 -1.57 -22.33 -15.10
C ALA A 243 -0.43 -22.19 -16.12
N GLY A 244 0.83 -22.02 -15.67
CA GLY A 244 2.06 -22.13 -16.48
C GLY A 244 2.34 -21.03 -17.51
N ASN A 245 1.36 -20.19 -17.87
CA ASN A 245 1.45 -19.21 -18.96
C ASN A 245 1.53 -17.75 -18.47
N ILE A 246 1.90 -17.52 -17.21
CA ILE A 246 1.92 -16.17 -16.60
C ILE A 246 3.38 -15.78 -16.30
N PRO A 247 3.83 -14.56 -16.66
CA PRO A 247 5.14 -14.05 -16.27
C PRO A 247 5.35 -14.12 -14.75
N LEU A 248 6.59 -14.39 -14.32
CA LEU A 248 6.92 -14.77 -12.93
C LEU A 248 6.57 -13.71 -11.85
N SER A 249 6.40 -12.44 -12.20
CA SER A 249 6.10 -11.38 -11.22
C SER A 249 5.49 -10.13 -11.86
N GLY A 250 4.78 -9.33 -11.05
CA GLY A 250 4.31 -8.01 -11.44
C GLY A 250 2.95 -8.00 -12.13
N TYR A 251 2.66 -6.90 -12.81
CA TYR A 251 1.44 -6.71 -13.60
C TYR A 251 1.70 -7.11 -15.05
N SER A 252 0.79 -7.90 -15.63
CA SER A 252 0.87 -8.31 -17.03
C SER A 252 -0.52 -8.59 -17.60
N PRO A 253 -0.71 -8.51 -18.93
CA PRO A 253 -1.94 -8.89 -19.58
C PRO A 253 -2.31 -10.36 -19.32
N GLU A 254 -1.33 -11.26 -19.28
CA GLU A 254 -1.56 -12.69 -19.02
C GLU A 254 -2.11 -12.92 -17.61
N ARG A 255 -1.55 -12.23 -16.62
CA ARG A 255 -2.03 -12.30 -15.23
C ARG A 255 -3.42 -11.68 -15.09
N TRP A 256 -3.70 -10.60 -15.83
CA TRP A 256 -5.03 -10.00 -15.90
C TRP A 256 -6.08 -10.95 -16.49
N THR A 257 -5.75 -11.62 -17.60
CA THR A 257 -6.61 -12.64 -18.21
C THR A 257 -6.86 -13.80 -17.26
N PHE A 258 -5.83 -14.24 -16.52
CA PHE A 258 -5.99 -15.25 -15.48
C PHE A 258 -6.98 -14.82 -14.39
N TRP A 259 -6.87 -13.59 -13.88
CA TRP A 259 -7.83 -13.08 -12.89
C TRP A 259 -9.27 -13.03 -13.41
N LEU A 260 -9.47 -12.61 -14.66
CA LEU A 260 -10.79 -12.63 -15.31
C LEU A 260 -11.37 -14.04 -15.40
N GLN A 261 -10.56 -15.01 -15.79
CA GLN A 261 -10.94 -16.42 -15.86
C GLN A 261 -11.30 -16.94 -14.46
N ARG A 262 -10.49 -16.62 -13.45
CA ARG A 262 -10.75 -17.03 -12.06
C ARG A 262 -12.07 -16.46 -11.54
N LEU A 263 -12.34 -15.18 -11.77
CA LEU A 263 -13.61 -14.57 -11.35
C LEU A 263 -14.82 -15.20 -12.05
N MET A 264 -14.68 -15.63 -13.30
CA MET A 264 -15.75 -16.37 -14.00
C MET A 264 -16.00 -17.76 -13.39
N GLU A 265 -14.97 -18.42 -12.89
CA GLU A 265 -15.14 -19.69 -12.16
C GLU A 265 -15.82 -19.45 -10.81
N LEU A 266 -15.40 -18.40 -10.09
CA LEU A 266 -15.98 -18.04 -8.80
C LEU A 266 -17.44 -17.59 -8.90
N SER A 267 -17.85 -16.94 -10.00
CA SER A 267 -19.26 -16.62 -10.22
C SER A 267 -20.15 -17.87 -10.31
N GLN A 268 -19.57 -19.03 -10.60
CA GLN A 268 -20.30 -20.31 -10.73
C GLN A 268 -20.19 -21.20 -9.48
N CYS A 269 -19.59 -20.72 -8.38
CA CYS A 269 -19.34 -21.54 -7.19
C CYS A 269 -20.58 -21.86 -6.35
N GLY A 270 -21.69 -21.15 -6.57
CA GLY A 270 -22.97 -21.37 -5.88
C GLY A 270 -23.08 -20.76 -4.47
N VAL A 271 -22.02 -20.12 -3.97
CA VAL A 271 -22.06 -19.33 -2.73
C VAL A 271 -22.44 -17.90 -3.07
N LYS A 272 -23.66 -17.49 -2.71
CA LYS A 272 -24.28 -16.24 -3.18
C LYS A 272 -23.36 -15.01 -3.08
N ASN A 273 -22.81 -14.71 -1.91
CA ASN A 273 -21.98 -13.50 -1.72
C ASN A 273 -20.73 -13.52 -2.63
N ILE A 274 -20.06 -14.66 -2.73
CA ILE A 274 -18.88 -14.85 -3.59
C ILE A 274 -19.28 -14.73 -5.07
N THR A 275 -20.41 -15.32 -5.45
CA THR A 275 -20.93 -15.22 -6.81
C THR A 275 -21.21 -13.77 -7.18
N ASP A 276 -21.95 -13.03 -6.35
CA ASP A 276 -22.34 -11.64 -6.59
C ASP A 276 -21.09 -10.72 -6.67
N ASP A 277 -20.13 -10.89 -5.75
CA ASP A 277 -18.87 -10.14 -5.75
C ASP A 277 -18.01 -10.45 -6.98
N ALA A 278 -17.87 -11.73 -7.33
CA ALA A 278 -17.08 -12.15 -8.48
C ALA A 278 -17.65 -11.63 -9.81
N GLU A 279 -18.98 -11.63 -9.97
CA GLU A 279 -19.64 -11.04 -11.14
C GLU A 279 -19.44 -9.53 -11.22
N THR A 280 -19.55 -8.84 -10.09
CA THR A 280 -19.32 -7.40 -9.97
C THR A 280 -17.89 -7.05 -10.39
N PHE A 281 -16.90 -7.75 -9.83
CA PHE A 281 -15.49 -7.50 -10.12
C PHE A 281 -15.11 -7.86 -11.55
N ARG A 282 -15.63 -8.98 -12.07
CA ARG A 282 -15.43 -9.36 -13.48
C ARG A 282 -15.97 -8.30 -14.41
N SER A 283 -17.18 -7.79 -14.15
CA SER A 283 -17.80 -6.74 -14.95
C SER A 283 -16.97 -5.45 -14.92
N TRP A 284 -16.48 -5.08 -13.74
CA TRP A 284 -15.57 -3.93 -13.57
C TRP A 284 -14.28 -4.09 -14.37
N LEU A 285 -13.60 -5.24 -14.26
CA LEU A 285 -12.34 -5.48 -15.00
C LEU A 285 -12.55 -5.39 -16.51
N ILE A 286 -13.63 -5.97 -17.04
CA ILE A 286 -13.98 -5.90 -18.47
C ILE A 286 -14.24 -4.45 -18.90
N GLU A 287 -15.01 -3.69 -18.11
CA GLU A 287 -15.29 -2.28 -18.40
C GLU A 287 -13.98 -1.47 -18.48
N LYS A 288 -13.09 -1.61 -17.50
CA LYS A 288 -11.83 -0.85 -17.46
C LYS A 288 -10.83 -1.30 -18.53
N GLN A 289 -10.79 -2.59 -18.87
CA GLN A 289 -10.03 -3.10 -20.01
C GLN A 289 -10.48 -2.45 -21.33
N ASN A 290 -11.80 -2.37 -21.55
CA ASN A 290 -12.36 -1.76 -22.75
C ASN A 290 -12.08 -0.25 -22.83
N MET A 291 -12.11 0.46 -21.70
CA MET A 291 -11.84 1.90 -21.65
C MET A 291 -10.38 2.26 -21.92
N THR A 292 -9.43 1.42 -21.49
CA THR A 292 -8.00 1.71 -21.65
C THR A 292 -7.47 1.28 -23.03
N GLY A 293 -8.04 0.22 -23.62
CA GLY A 293 -7.59 -0.30 -24.92
C GLY A 293 -6.17 -0.89 -24.93
N LEU A 294 -5.53 -0.98 -23.75
CA LEU A 294 -4.15 -1.45 -23.55
C LEU A 294 -4.04 -2.96 -23.36
N LEU A 295 -5.18 -3.64 -23.18
CA LEU A 295 -5.26 -5.07 -22.88
C LEU A 295 -6.14 -5.76 -23.95
N LYS A 296 -5.70 -5.73 -25.21
CA LYS A 296 -6.40 -6.37 -26.34
C LYS A 296 -5.72 -7.67 -26.74
#